data_AF-A0A9W7VR36-F1
#
_entry.id   AF-A0A9W7VR36-F1
#
_cell.length_a   1.000
_cell.length_b   1.000
_cell.length_c   1.000
_cell.angle_alpha   90.00
_cell.angle_beta   90.00
_cell.angle_gamma   90.00
#
_symmetry.space_group_name_H-M   'P 1'
#
loop_
_entity.id
_entity.type
_entity.pdbx_description
1 polymer ?
#
loop_
_entity_poly.entity_id
_entity_poly.type
_entity_poly.pdbx_seq_one_letter_code
_entity_poly.pdbx_strand_id
1 'polypeptide(L)'
;MHEQGKSLGYISKQLNRAKSTISRELKRNTIQEKSYSPSKAQEKYQQRKRRKCGRKRILLDTEIHSRVQRLFLEEQWSPEEISARMRLERNQQALSYNTIYRAIYRGDFDEPNLSHGNKGAIRKLKHRGKTRHTNNY
;
A
#
# COMPACT_ATOMS: atom_id res chain seq x y z
N MET A 1 -20.35 3.41 -28.17
CA MET A 1 -19.79 3.35 -29.54
C MET A 1 -19.59 1.91 -30.04
N HIS A 2 -18.89 1.03 -29.33
CA HIS A 2 -18.76 -0.38 -29.76
C HIS A 2 -20.09 -1.16 -29.65
N GLU A 3 -20.85 -0.99 -28.56
CA GLU A 3 -22.22 -1.54 -28.45
C GLU A 3 -23.22 -0.94 -29.43
N GLN A 4 -22.89 0.21 -30.03
CA GLN A 4 -23.71 0.85 -31.07
C GLN A 4 -23.37 0.29 -32.47
N GLY A 5 -22.68 -0.85 -32.56
CA GLY A 5 -22.30 -1.49 -33.82
C GLY A 5 -21.23 -0.76 -34.65
N LYS A 6 -20.57 0.27 -34.10
CA LYS A 6 -19.59 1.07 -34.86
C LYS A 6 -18.29 0.29 -35.07
N SER A 7 -17.76 0.35 -36.29
CA SER A 7 -16.51 -0.34 -36.63
C SER A 7 -15.31 0.17 -35.83
N LEU A 8 -14.32 -0.69 -35.60
CA LEU A 8 -13.07 -0.32 -34.93
C LEU A 8 -12.36 0.85 -35.61
N GLY A 9 -12.49 0.96 -36.94
CA GLY A 9 -11.93 2.07 -37.72
C GLY A 9 -12.59 3.41 -37.43
N TYR A 10 -13.91 3.42 -37.24
CA TYR A 10 -14.63 4.62 -36.83
C TYR A 10 -14.18 5.09 -35.43
N ILE A 11 -14.13 4.15 -34.47
CA ILE A 11 -13.72 4.45 -33.09
C ILE A 11 -12.26 4.94 -33.04
N SER A 12 -11.39 4.36 -33.86
CA SER A 12 -9.99 4.75 -34.02
C SER A 12 -9.82 6.21 -34.45
N LYS A 13 -10.58 6.64 -35.46
CA LYS A 13 -10.57 8.04 -35.92
C LYS A 13 -11.10 9.00 -34.86
N GLN A 14 -12.20 8.65 -34.19
CA GLN A 14 -12.82 9.50 -33.16
C GLN A 14 -11.93 9.68 -31.92
N LEU A 15 -11.24 8.63 -31.48
CA LEU A 15 -10.37 8.70 -30.30
C LEU A 15 -8.93 9.12 -30.62
N ASN A 16 -8.60 9.30 -31.90
CA ASN A 16 -7.23 9.50 -32.39
C ASN A 16 -6.25 8.44 -31.84
N ARG A 17 -6.64 7.16 -31.92
CA ARG A 17 -5.84 6.01 -31.45
C ARG A 17 -5.80 4.93 -32.52
N ALA A 18 -4.71 4.17 -32.58
CA ALA A 18 -4.58 3.06 -33.52
C ALA A 18 -5.67 1.98 -33.33
N LYS A 19 -6.16 1.42 -34.45
CA LYS A 19 -7.14 0.32 -34.45
C LYS A 19 -6.69 -0.87 -33.59
N SER A 20 -5.39 -1.20 -33.64
CA SER A 20 -4.79 -2.28 -32.86
C SER A 20 -4.82 -2.03 -31.35
N THR A 21 -4.78 -0.77 -30.91
CA THR A 21 -4.90 -0.40 -29.49
C THR A 21 -6.32 -0.64 -29.00
N ILE A 22 -7.33 -0.22 -29.77
CA ILE A 22 -8.74 -0.42 -29.42
C ILE A 22 -9.09 -1.92 -29.40
N SER A 23 -8.65 -2.67 -30.42
CA SER A 23 -8.85 -4.12 -30.47
C SER A 23 -8.25 -4.84 -29.26
N ARG A 24 -6.99 -4.51 -28.89
CA ARG A 24 -6.33 -5.08 -27.71
C ARG A 24 -7.03 -4.69 -26.40
N GLU A 25 -7.55 -3.48 -26.29
CA GLU A 25 -8.27 -3.02 -25.11
C GLU A 25 -9.60 -3.74 -24.91
N LEU A 26 -10.37 -3.91 -25.99
CA LEU A 26 -11.61 -4.69 -25.99
C LEU A 26 -11.33 -6.16 -25.66
N LYS A 27 -10.38 -6.80 -26.35
CA LYS A 27 -9.99 -8.19 -26.07
C LYS A 27 -9.57 -8.42 -24.62
N ARG A 28 -8.90 -7.45 -24.00
CA ARG A 28 -8.40 -7.56 -22.62
C ARG A 28 -9.49 -7.35 -21.57
N ASN A 29 -10.51 -6.54 -21.85
CA ASN A 29 -11.47 -6.10 -20.83
C ASN A 29 -12.90 -6.60 -21.04
N THR A 30 -13.21 -7.14 -22.21
CA THR A 30 -14.46 -7.84 -22.54
C THR A 30 -14.26 -9.34 -22.28
N ILE A 31 -15.12 -9.95 -21.47
CA ILE A 31 -15.22 -11.43 -21.30
C ILE A 31 -16.45 -11.86 -22.08
N GLN A 32 -16.40 -13.03 -22.74
CA GLN A 32 -17.28 -13.55 -23.81
C GLN A 32 -18.79 -13.20 -23.78
N GLU A 33 -19.39 -12.89 -22.63
CA GLU A 33 -20.83 -12.58 -22.51
C GLU A 33 -21.15 -11.18 -21.95
N LYS A 34 -20.14 -10.37 -21.60
CA LYS A 34 -20.35 -9.03 -21.04
C LYS A 34 -19.89 -7.95 -22.01
N SER A 35 -20.77 -7.00 -22.27
CA SER A 35 -20.43 -5.74 -22.92
C SER A 35 -19.23 -5.04 -22.32
N TYR A 36 -18.46 -4.34 -23.17
CA TYR A 36 -17.33 -3.53 -22.73
C TYR A 36 -17.81 -2.42 -21.79
N SER A 37 -17.26 -2.40 -20.57
CA SER A 37 -17.52 -1.36 -19.58
C SER A 37 -16.23 -0.59 -19.29
N PRO A 38 -16.15 0.70 -19.65
CA PRO A 38 -14.97 1.53 -19.37
C PRO A 38 -14.63 1.62 -17.88
N SER A 39 -15.65 1.73 -17.02
CA SER A 39 -15.46 1.79 -15.56
C SER A 39 -14.82 0.51 -15.02
N LYS A 40 -15.31 -0.66 -15.44
CA LYS A 40 -14.71 -1.96 -15.06
C LYS A 40 -13.31 -2.14 -15.64
N ALA A 41 -13.06 -1.68 -16.87
CA ALA A 41 -11.72 -1.74 -17.48
C ALA A 41 -10.71 -0.92 -16.66
N GLN A 42 -11.12 0.28 -16.24
CA GLN A 42 -10.32 1.16 -15.39
C GLN A 42 -10.07 0.55 -14.01
N GLU A 43 -11.10 0.00 -13.38
CA GLU A 43 -10.97 -0.69 -12.10
C GLU A 43 -9.98 -1.86 -12.19
N LYS A 44 -10.13 -2.73 -13.20
CA LYS A 44 -9.20 -3.83 -13.46
C LYS A 44 -7.78 -3.34 -13.69
N TYR A 45 -7.59 -2.26 -14.42
CA TYR A 45 -6.27 -1.65 -14.61
C TYR A 45 -5.66 -1.20 -13.27
N GLN A 46 -6.42 -0.50 -12.43
CA GLN A 46 -5.96 -0.05 -11.11
C GLN A 46 -5.62 -1.24 -10.20
N GLN A 47 -6.43 -2.29 -10.19
CA GLN A 47 -6.16 -3.51 -9.43
C GLN A 47 -4.86 -4.18 -9.90
N ARG A 48 -4.67 -4.34 -11.23
CA ARG A 48 -3.42 -4.88 -11.80
C ARG A 48 -2.22 -4.02 -11.43
N LYS A 49 -2.34 -2.68 -11.53
CA LYS A 49 -1.28 -1.74 -11.17
C LYS A 49 -0.89 -1.88 -9.69
N ARG A 50 -1.87 -1.93 -8.78
CA ARG A 50 -1.61 -2.15 -7.33
C ARG A 50 -0.93 -3.49 -7.06
N ARG A 51 -1.34 -4.56 -7.76
CA ARG A 51 -0.84 -5.93 -7.52
C ARG A 51 0.51 -6.21 -8.18
N LYS A 52 0.71 -5.80 -9.43
CA LYS A 52 1.85 -6.21 -10.25
C LYS A 52 2.92 -5.12 -10.45
N CYS A 53 2.60 -3.87 -10.17
CA CYS A 53 3.51 -2.75 -10.39
C CYS A 53 3.93 -2.10 -9.07
N GLY A 54 5.06 -1.40 -9.11
CA GLY A 54 5.61 -0.67 -7.97
C GLY A 54 6.39 -1.54 -6.98
N ARG A 55 7.31 -0.89 -6.23
CA ARG A 55 8.06 -1.55 -5.17
C ARG A 55 7.11 -1.94 -4.04
N LYS A 56 7.11 -3.22 -3.66
CA LYS A 56 6.36 -3.69 -2.51
C LYS A 56 6.99 -3.15 -1.22
N ARG A 57 6.14 -2.81 -0.25
CA ARG A 57 6.62 -2.37 1.06
C ARG A 57 7.32 -3.54 1.73
N ILE A 58 8.48 -3.28 2.33
CA ILE A 58 9.26 -4.30 3.05
C ILE A 58 8.43 -4.92 4.19
N LEU A 59 7.66 -4.11 4.91
CA LEU A 59 6.77 -4.54 6.00
C LEU A 59 5.51 -5.30 5.55
N LEU A 60 5.36 -5.63 4.27
CA LEU A 60 4.36 -6.63 3.85
C LEU A 60 4.86 -8.06 4.10
N ASP A 61 6.17 -8.24 4.26
CA ASP A 61 6.75 -9.48 4.71
C ASP A 61 6.37 -9.71 6.17
N THR A 62 5.69 -10.83 6.43
CA THR A 62 5.18 -11.18 7.76
C THR A 62 6.28 -11.40 8.78
N GLU A 63 7.43 -11.92 8.36
CA GLU A 63 8.56 -12.16 9.26
C GLU A 63 9.15 -10.82 9.72
N ILE A 64 9.40 -9.92 8.77
CA ILE A 64 9.91 -8.58 9.06
C ILE A 64 8.91 -7.79 9.89
N HIS A 65 7.61 -7.88 9.55
CA HIS A 65 6.56 -7.19 10.29
C HIS A 65 6.51 -7.62 11.75
N SER A 66 6.35 -8.92 12.02
CA SER A 66 6.26 -9.46 13.38
C SER A 66 7.51 -9.15 14.19
N ARG A 67 8.68 -9.19 13.55
CA ARG A 67 9.94 -8.86 14.20
C ARG A 67 10.01 -7.38 14.60
N VAL A 68 9.64 -6.46 13.72
CA VAL A 68 9.61 -5.02 14.02
C VAL A 68 8.57 -4.72 15.09
N GLN A 69 7.39 -5.36 15.01
CA GLN A 69 6.33 -5.23 15.99
C GLN A 69 6.79 -5.64 17.38
N ARG A 70 7.43 -6.82 17.52
CA ARG A 70 7.99 -7.32 18.77
C ARG A 70 9.02 -6.36 19.37
N LEU A 71 10.01 -5.95 18.57
CA LEU A 71 11.05 -5.02 19.02
C LEU A 71 10.47 -3.66 19.45
N PHE A 72 9.42 -3.20 18.76
CA PHE A 72 8.80 -1.91 19.04
C PHE A 72 7.85 -1.93 20.25
N LEU A 73 6.95 -2.92 20.34
CA LEU A 73 5.88 -2.97 21.34
C LEU A 73 6.29 -3.69 22.63
N GLU A 74 7.07 -4.76 22.54
CA GLU A 74 7.47 -5.55 23.71
C GLU A 74 8.79 -5.05 24.28
N GLU A 75 9.80 -4.87 23.43
CA GLU A 75 11.13 -4.46 23.87
C GLU A 75 11.28 -2.92 23.95
N GLN A 76 10.32 -2.15 23.42
CA GLN A 76 10.30 -0.69 23.45
C GLN A 76 11.53 -0.03 22.79
N TRP A 77 12.06 -0.63 21.73
CA TRP A 77 13.16 -0.05 20.95
C TRP A 77 12.66 1.10 20.07
N SER A 78 13.50 2.11 19.87
CA SER A 78 13.24 3.20 18.94
C SER A 78 13.34 2.74 17.48
N PRO A 79 12.64 3.39 16.54
CA PRO A 79 12.77 3.10 15.11
C PRO A 79 14.22 3.12 14.60
N GLU A 80 15.05 4.00 15.14
CA GLU A 80 16.48 4.08 14.85
C GLU A 80 17.23 2.83 15.32
N GLU A 81 17.03 2.39 16.57
CA GLU A 81 17.64 1.18 17.14
C GLU A 81 17.23 -0.07 16.35
N ILE A 82 15.95 -0.19 16.01
CA ILE A 82 15.43 -1.31 15.21
C ILE A 82 16.11 -1.32 13.83
N SER A 83 16.17 -0.16 13.16
CA SER A 83 16.80 -0.06 11.83
C SER A 83 18.29 -0.42 11.87
N ALA A 84 19.01 0.03 12.91
CA ALA A 84 20.43 -0.25 13.09
C ALA A 84 20.67 -1.75 13.35
N ARG A 85 19.83 -2.38 14.18
CA ARG A 85 19.90 -3.81 14.48
C ARG A 85 19.62 -4.66 13.25
N MET A 86 18.57 -4.35 12.50
CA MET A 86 18.23 -5.06 11.27
C MET A 86 19.36 -4.97 10.22
N ARG A 87 20.08 -3.85 10.17
CA ARG A 87 21.26 -3.69 9.32
C ARG A 87 22.45 -4.56 9.79
N LEU A 88 22.65 -4.67 11.10
CA LEU A 88 23.75 -5.46 11.68
C LEU A 88 23.58 -6.96 11.44
N GLU A 89 22.36 -7.46 11.56
CA GLU A 89 22.04 -8.90 11.44
C GLU A 89 21.99 -9.41 9.99
N ARG A 90 22.48 -8.63 9.02
CA ARG A 90 22.63 -9.01 7.61
C ARG A 90 21.34 -9.50 6.95
N ASN A 91 20.18 -8.95 7.34
CA ASN A 91 18.96 -9.13 6.57
C ASN A 91 19.11 -8.39 5.23
N GLN A 92 18.97 -9.12 4.12
CA GLN A 92 19.11 -8.60 2.75
C GLN A 92 18.12 -7.45 2.45
N GLN A 93 17.08 -7.25 3.26
CA GLN A 93 16.24 -6.06 3.24
C GLN A 93 16.65 -5.05 4.33
N ALA A 94 17.45 -4.05 3.95
CA ALA A 94 17.73 -2.89 4.80
C ALA A 94 16.44 -2.09 5.06
N LEU A 95 15.88 -2.22 6.26
CA LEU A 95 14.72 -1.46 6.71
C LEU A 95 15.18 -0.11 7.28
N SER A 96 14.83 0.99 6.60
CA SER A 96 15.12 2.34 7.12
C SER A 96 14.20 2.71 8.30
N TYR A 97 14.69 3.49 9.25
CA TYR A 97 13.88 4.04 10.36
C TYR A 97 12.67 4.84 9.84
N ASN A 98 12.81 5.54 8.71
CA ASN A 98 11.69 6.26 8.07
C ASN A 98 10.56 5.30 7.65
N THR A 99 10.90 4.09 7.19
CA THR A 99 9.91 3.05 6.87
C THR A 99 9.13 2.63 8.12
N ILE A 100 9.82 2.50 9.25
CA ILE A 100 9.21 2.14 10.55
C ILE A 100 8.32 3.27 11.05
N TYR A 101 8.79 4.53 11.01
CA TYR A 101 7.97 5.69 11.36
C TYR A 101 6.69 5.76 10.52
N ARG A 102 6.80 5.63 9.19
CA ARG A 102 5.63 5.60 8.31
C ARG A 102 4.67 4.46 8.65
N ALA A 103 5.17 3.34 9.16
CA ALA A 103 4.33 2.23 9.57
C ALA A 103 3.57 2.52 10.86
N ILE A 104 4.27 3.08 11.84
CA ILE A 104 3.68 3.54 13.11
C ILE A 104 2.59 4.59 12.85
N TYR A 105 2.85 5.60 12.02
CA TYR A 105 1.85 6.64 11.69
C TYR A 105 0.66 6.14 10.87
N ARG A 106 0.78 5.02 10.16
CA ARG A 106 -0.35 4.39 9.47
C ARG A 106 -1.17 3.47 10.37
N GLY A 107 -0.71 3.22 11.59
CA GLY A 107 -1.32 2.26 12.49
C GLY A 107 -1.06 0.81 12.09
N ASP A 108 0.05 0.52 11.41
CA ASP A 108 0.35 -0.87 11.00
C ASP A 108 0.57 -1.81 12.21
N PHE A 109 0.89 -1.25 13.39
CA PHE A 109 1.13 -1.99 14.64
C PHE A 109 0.03 -1.75 15.69
N ASP A 110 -1.08 -1.16 15.29
CA ASP A 110 -2.19 -0.83 16.18
C ASP A 110 -3.06 -2.07 16.44
N GLU A 111 -3.49 -2.25 17.70
CA GLU A 111 -4.43 -3.31 18.07
C GLU A 111 -5.77 -3.16 17.32
N PRO A 112 -6.43 -4.25 16.91
CA PRO A 112 -7.75 -4.14 16.32
C PRO A 112 -8.74 -3.49 17.31
N ASN A 113 -9.61 -2.61 16.82
CA ASN A 113 -10.68 -1.94 17.59
C ASN A 113 -10.21 -0.91 18.63
N LEU A 114 -9.27 -0.03 18.30
CA LEU A 114 -8.98 1.12 19.16
C LEU A 114 -10.21 2.02 19.34
N SER A 115 -10.55 2.29 20.60
CA SER A 115 -11.53 3.30 20.97
C SER A 115 -11.17 4.68 20.41
N HIS A 116 -12.19 5.49 20.12
CA HIS A 116 -12.03 6.84 19.63
C HIS A 116 -11.13 7.66 20.57
N GLY A 117 -10.08 8.29 20.02
CA GLY A 117 -9.09 9.04 20.80
C GLY A 117 -7.93 8.19 21.34
N ASN A 118 -7.92 6.87 21.15
CA ASN A 118 -6.74 6.06 21.41
C ASN A 118 -5.75 6.18 20.24
N LYS A 119 -4.58 6.78 20.50
CA LYS A 119 -3.51 7.01 19.50
C LYS A 119 -2.64 5.77 19.24
N GLY A 120 -3.00 4.62 19.80
CA GLY A 120 -2.37 3.33 19.54
C GLY A 120 -0.87 3.26 19.80
N ALA A 121 -0.19 2.49 18.97
CA ALA A 121 1.24 2.20 19.02
C ALA A 121 2.09 3.47 18.89
N ILE A 122 1.57 4.54 18.28
CA ILE A 122 2.24 5.85 18.21
C ILE A 122 2.58 6.37 19.61
N ARG A 123 1.77 6.07 20.64
CA ARG A 123 2.06 6.50 22.02
C ARG A 123 3.30 5.86 22.62
N LYS A 124 3.74 4.72 22.09
CA LYS A 124 4.91 3.97 22.54
C LYS A 124 6.22 4.54 22.00
N LEU A 125 6.17 5.48 21.05
CA LEU A 125 7.35 6.20 20.59
C LEU A 125 8.00 6.98 21.74
N LYS A 126 9.30 6.74 21.94
CA LYS A 126 10.13 7.52 22.85
C LYS A 126 10.32 8.93 22.28
N HIS A 127 9.84 9.95 22.98
CA HIS A 127 10.12 11.35 22.66
C HIS A 127 11.33 11.81 23.49
N ARG A 128 12.38 12.33 22.85
CA ARG A 128 13.49 12.96 23.60
C ARG A 128 12.98 14.25 24.26
N GLY A 129 13.20 14.37 25.58
CA GLY A 129 13.19 15.65 26.30
C GLY A 129 11.85 16.19 26.81
N LYS A 130 10.73 15.48 26.68
CA LYS A 130 9.46 15.88 27.33
C LYS A 130 8.76 14.69 27.95
N THR A 131 8.82 14.56 29.27
CA THR A 131 7.87 13.76 30.03
C THR A 131 6.47 14.33 29.81
N ARG A 132 5.50 13.47 29.52
CA ARG A 132 4.10 13.92 29.45
C ARG A 132 3.68 14.30 30.87
N HIS A 133 3.17 15.52 31.06
CA HIS A 133 2.52 15.87 32.32
C HIS A 133 1.32 14.95 32.51
N THR A 134 1.37 14.11 33.54
CA THR A 134 0.20 13.42 34.07
C THR A 134 -0.56 14.46 34.90
N ASN A 135 -1.70 14.94 34.39
CA ASN A 135 -2.66 15.61 35.26
C ASN A 135 -3.24 14.52 36.16
N ASN A 136 -2.65 14.36 37.35
CA ASN A 136 -3.29 13.62 38.43
C ASN A 136 -4.54 14.42 38.84
N TYR A 137 -5.69 13.76 38.80
CA TYR A 137 -6.96 14.26 39.33
C TYR A 137 -7.18 13.63 40.70
#